data_AF-A0A7S1EMD5-F1
#
_entry.id   AF-A0A7S1EMD5-F1
#
_cell.length_a   1.000
_cell.length_b   1.000
_cell.length_c   1.000
_cell.angle_alpha   90.00
_cell.angle_beta   90.00
_cell.angle_gamma   90.00
#
_symmetry.space_group_name_H-M   'P 1'
#
loop_
_entity.id
_entity.type
_entity.pdbx_description
1 polymer ?
#
loop_
_entity_poly.entity_id
_entity_poly.type
_entity_poly.pdbx_seq_one_letter_code
_entity_poly.pdbx_strand_id
1 'polypeptide(L)'
;HEAARIAPGLKLVTWHGADRAAQAMADADLVLTTYQLAWRDLRALSARPWHLLVLDEAQAVKNAQARAARALRRLEVRHRLALTGTPLENHLGELWSLFDLLMPGYLGDSRNFARHWRKPIEVNRDGPRARLLAARVRPFILRR
;
A
#
# COMPACT_ATOMS: atom_id res chain seq x y z
N HIS A 1 -9.67 -6.65 18.75
CA HIS A 1 -9.15 -7.44 19.88
C HIS A 1 -7.68 -7.17 20.16
N GLU A 2 -6.79 -7.31 19.17
CA GLU A 2 -5.34 -7.13 19.42
C GLU A 2 -4.92 -5.72 19.83
N ALA A 3 -5.45 -4.68 19.18
CA ALA A 3 -5.15 -3.29 19.56
C ALA A 3 -5.50 -2.99 21.03
N ALA A 4 -6.65 -3.49 21.50
CA ALA A 4 -7.06 -3.32 22.90
C ALA A 4 -6.14 -4.05 23.89
N ARG A 5 -5.49 -5.14 23.46
CA ARG A 5 -4.54 -5.91 24.28
C ARG A 5 -3.16 -5.26 24.33
N ILE A 6 -2.64 -4.81 23.18
CA ILE A 6 -1.25 -4.33 23.04
C ILE A 6 -1.15 -2.83 23.31
N ALA A 7 -2.15 -2.05 22.91
CA ALA A 7 -2.16 -0.59 23.00
C ALA A 7 -3.53 -0.08 23.47
N PRO A 8 -3.96 -0.42 24.71
CA PRO A 8 -5.29 -0.08 25.23
C PRO A 8 -5.59 1.43 25.28
N GLY A 9 -4.55 2.28 25.28
CA GLY A 9 -4.71 3.73 25.27
C GLY A 9 -5.12 4.33 23.92
N LEU A 10 -5.08 3.56 22.82
CA LEU A 10 -5.46 4.07 21.50
C LEU A 10 -6.98 4.00 21.30
N LYS A 11 -7.57 5.12 20.87
CA LYS A 11 -8.96 5.20 20.43
C LYS A 11 -9.10 4.55 19.05
N LEU A 12 -9.49 3.28 19.03
CA LEU A 12 -9.76 2.52 17.81
C LEU A 12 -11.19 2.75 17.33
N VAL A 13 -11.32 3.09 16.05
CA VAL A 13 -12.59 3.12 15.33
C VAL A 13 -12.57 2.08 14.22
N THR A 14 -13.52 1.14 14.27
CA THR A 14 -13.75 0.20 13.18
C THR A 14 -14.69 0.82 12.16
N TRP A 15 -14.14 1.27 11.04
CA TRP A 15 -14.88 1.79 9.91
C TRP A 15 -15.46 0.63 9.08
N HIS A 16 -16.62 0.13 9.52
CA HIS A 16 -17.40 -0.98 8.94
C HIS A 16 -18.92 -0.79 9.18
N GLY A 17 -19.79 -1.60 8.55
CA GLY A 17 -21.26 -1.59 8.81
C GLY A 17 -22.01 -0.41 8.17
N ALA A 18 -23.34 -0.38 8.14
CA ALA A 18 -24.10 0.65 7.39
C ALA A 18 -23.97 2.08 7.98
N ASP A 19 -23.90 2.20 9.31
CA ASP A 19 -23.99 3.50 10.03
C ASP A 19 -22.61 4.16 10.25
N ARG A 20 -21.79 4.22 9.20
CA ARG A 20 -20.47 4.88 9.26
C ARG A 20 -20.62 6.39 9.21
N ALA A 21 -20.58 7.05 10.37
CA ALA A 21 -20.54 8.50 10.48
C ALA A 21 -19.09 9.00 10.49
N ALA A 22 -18.72 9.90 9.57
CA ALA A 22 -17.35 10.44 9.47
C ALA A 22 -16.88 11.12 10.76
N GLN A 23 -17.82 11.66 11.53
CA GLN A 23 -17.59 12.26 12.84
C GLN A 23 -16.95 11.28 13.83
N ALA A 24 -17.23 9.97 13.70
CA ALA A 24 -16.62 8.96 14.54
C ALA A 24 -15.09 8.89 14.37
N MET A 25 -14.53 9.31 13.21
CA MET A 25 -13.09 9.30 12.99
C MET A 25 -12.37 10.53 13.58
N ALA A 26 -13.08 11.60 13.98
CA ALA A 26 -12.47 12.88 14.34
C ALA A 26 -11.45 12.72 15.49
N ASP A 27 -11.84 12.03 16.55
CA ASP A 27 -11.02 11.80 17.75
C ASP A 27 -10.33 10.43 17.76
N ALA A 28 -10.30 9.72 16.61
CA ALA A 28 -9.73 8.40 16.50
C ALA A 28 -8.20 8.45 16.27
N ASP A 29 -7.46 7.72 17.11
CA ASP A 29 -6.03 7.47 16.94
C ASP A 29 -5.78 6.41 15.86
N LEU A 30 -6.67 5.40 15.78
CA LEU A 30 -6.57 4.30 14.84
C LEU A 30 -7.91 4.09 14.13
N VAL A 31 -7.89 4.02 12.80
CA VAL A 31 -9.06 3.68 11.99
C VAL A 31 -8.80 2.37 11.26
N LEU A 32 -9.57 1.34 11.59
CA LEU A 32 -9.51 0.04 10.93
C LEU A 32 -10.59 -0.03 9.85
N THR A 33 -10.19 -0.35 8.62
CA THR A 33 -11.14 -0.48 7.51
C THR A 33 -10.71 -1.57 6.54
N THR A 34 -11.53 -1.84 5.52
CA THR A 34 -11.26 -2.83 4.48
C THR A 34 -10.90 -2.16 3.15
N TYR A 35 -10.22 -2.89 2.27
CA TYR A 35 -9.90 -2.42 0.92
C TYR A 35 -11.13 -1.99 0.11
N GLN A 36 -12.26 -2.66 0.31
CA GLN A 36 -13.52 -2.28 -0.35
C GLN A 36 -14.01 -0.90 0.11
N LEU A 37 -13.94 -0.64 1.41
CA LEU A 37 -14.35 0.64 1.99
C LEU A 37 -13.38 1.76 1.65
N ALA A 38 -12.08 1.46 1.49
CA ALA A 38 -11.08 2.44 1.08
C ALA A 38 -11.45 3.19 -0.20
N TRP A 39 -12.01 2.50 -1.21
CA TRP A 39 -12.45 3.15 -2.44
C TRP A 39 -13.90 3.63 -2.40
N ARG A 40 -14.79 2.93 -1.68
CA ARG A 40 -16.20 3.33 -1.56
C ARG A 40 -16.36 4.63 -0.78
N ASP A 41 -15.59 4.78 0.30
CA ASP A 41 -15.67 5.90 1.24
C ASP A 41 -14.46 6.83 1.13
N LEU A 42 -13.78 6.82 -0.02
CA LEU A 42 -12.59 7.62 -0.27
C LEU A 42 -12.80 9.09 0.11
N ARG A 43 -13.98 9.66 -0.17
CA ARG A 43 -14.28 11.05 0.19
C ARG A 43 -14.17 11.31 1.69
N ALA A 44 -14.69 10.39 2.51
CA ALA A 44 -14.62 10.52 3.97
C ALA A 44 -13.19 10.29 4.48
N LEU A 45 -12.49 9.30 3.92
CA LEU A 45 -11.10 9.00 4.29
C LEU A 45 -10.12 10.10 3.85
N SER A 46 -10.41 10.82 2.77
CA SER A 46 -9.63 11.95 2.28
C SER A 46 -9.96 13.28 2.97
N ALA A 47 -10.91 13.30 3.92
CA ALA A 47 -11.28 14.52 4.64
C ALA A 47 -10.20 14.98 5.65
N ARG A 48 -9.20 14.14 5.93
CA ARG A 48 -8.06 14.45 6.80
C ARG A 48 -6.77 13.79 6.29
N PRO A 49 -5.59 14.35 6.61
CA PRO A 49 -4.32 13.66 6.39
C PRO A 49 -4.12 12.52 7.39
N TRP A 50 -3.30 11.54 7.00
CA TRP A 50 -2.96 10.38 7.83
C TRP A 50 -1.48 10.36 8.19
N HIS A 51 -1.18 10.07 9.45
CA HIS A 51 0.21 9.89 9.87
C HIS A 51 0.81 8.60 9.30
N LEU A 52 0.06 7.49 9.34
CA LEU A 52 0.51 6.18 8.90
C LEU A 52 -0.62 5.42 8.19
N LEU A 53 -0.32 4.83 7.04
CA LEU A 53 -1.15 3.85 6.35
C LEU A 53 -0.47 2.48 6.46
N VAL A 54 -1.15 1.53 7.09
CA VAL A 54 -0.73 0.13 7.13
C VAL A 54 -1.60 -0.68 6.19
N LEU A 55 -0.97 -1.40 5.27
CA LEU A 55 -1.61 -2.32 4.36
C LEU A 55 -1.32 -3.74 4.84
N ASP A 56 -2.33 -4.37 5.43
CA ASP A 56 -2.25 -5.78 5.76
C ASP A 56 -2.62 -6.62 4.53
N GLU A 57 -1.92 -7.74 4.35
CA GLU A 57 -2.05 -8.60 3.17
C GLU A 57 -2.00 -7.82 1.85
N ALA A 58 -0.91 -7.07 1.65
CA ALA A 58 -0.75 -6.10 0.57
C ALA A 58 -0.86 -6.70 -0.85
N GLN A 59 -0.84 -8.03 -1.01
CA GLN A 59 -1.21 -8.68 -2.26
C GLN A 59 -2.61 -8.30 -2.77
N ALA A 60 -3.52 -7.85 -1.89
CA ALA A 60 -4.82 -7.33 -2.27
C ALA A 60 -4.75 -6.07 -3.16
N VAL A 61 -3.64 -5.33 -3.14
CA VAL A 61 -3.42 -4.09 -3.91
C VAL A 61 -2.24 -4.17 -4.88
N LYS A 62 -1.83 -5.39 -5.25
CA LYS A 62 -0.75 -5.65 -6.22
C LYS A 62 -1.04 -5.19 -7.65
N ASN A 63 -2.31 -4.96 -7.98
CA ASN A 63 -2.73 -4.39 -9.25
C ASN A 63 -2.97 -2.88 -9.12
N ALA A 64 -2.14 -2.09 -9.80
CA ALA A 64 -2.24 -0.63 -9.76
C ALA A 64 -3.58 -0.08 -10.30
N GLN A 65 -4.28 -0.80 -11.16
CA GLN A 65 -5.56 -0.38 -11.72
C GLN A 65 -6.75 -0.72 -10.81
N ALA A 66 -6.54 -1.53 -9.76
CA ALA A 66 -7.59 -1.87 -8.81
C ALA A 66 -8.16 -0.60 -8.15
N ARG A 67 -9.49 -0.58 -7.91
CA ARG A 67 -10.17 0.57 -7.29
C ARG A 67 -9.55 0.92 -5.93
N ALA A 68 -9.29 -0.09 -5.10
CA ALA A 68 -8.64 0.08 -3.80
C ALA A 68 -7.26 0.72 -3.93
N ALA A 69 -6.38 0.20 -4.80
CA ALA A 69 -5.03 0.73 -4.99
C ALA A 69 -5.05 2.19 -5.48
N ARG A 70 -5.94 2.53 -6.41
CA ARG A 70 -6.13 3.92 -6.87
C ARG A 70 -6.65 4.84 -5.77
N ALA A 71 -7.58 4.36 -4.94
CA ALA A 71 -8.11 5.13 -3.82
C ALA A 71 -7.04 5.40 -2.75
N LEU A 72 -6.28 4.37 -2.34
CA LEU A 72 -5.22 4.49 -1.34
C LEU A 72 -4.07 5.42 -1.77
N ARG A 73 -3.80 5.56 -3.07
CA ARG A 73 -2.86 6.55 -3.61
C ARG A 73 -3.34 7.99 -3.48
N ARG A 74 -4.66 8.22 -3.40
CA ARG A 74 -5.25 9.56 -3.26
C ARG A 74 -5.32 10.03 -1.81
N LEU A 75 -5.08 9.15 -0.84
CA LEU A 75 -4.97 9.55 0.55
C LEU A 75 -3.67 10.33 0.77
N GLU A 76 -3.77 11.46 1.45
CA GLU A 76 -2.61 12.18 1.98
C GLU A 76 -2.09 11.40 3.19
N VAL A 77 -0.88 10.84 3.06
CA VAL A 77 -0.30 9.97 4.10
C VAL A 77 1.19 10.26 4.23
N ARG A 78 1.66 10.48 5.47
CA ARG A 78 3.08 10.74 5.76
C ARG A 78 3.95 9.48 5.72
N HIS A 79 3.49 8.38 6.30
CA HIS A 79 4.21 7.11 6.33
C HIS A 79 3.36 5.97 5.78
N ARG A 80 3.96 5.04 5.04
CA ARG A 80 3.26 3.90 4.45
C ARG A 80 4.02 2.62 4.76
N LEU A 81 3.30 1.60 5.21
CA LEU A 81 3.83 0.28 5.54
C LEU A 81 2.96 -0.78 4.87
N ALA A 82 3.58 -1.77 4.25
CA ALA A 82 2.91 -2.95 3.71
C ALA A 82 3.41 -4.20 4.41
N LEU A 83 2.46 -5.05 4.81
CA LEU A 83 2.69 -6.38 5.35
C LEU A 83 2.14 -7.38 4.35
N THR A 84 2.89 -8.44 4.06
CA THR A 84 2.42 -9.52 3.20
C THR A 84 3.15 -10.80 3.56
N GLY A 85 2.40 -11.89 3.67
CA GLY A 85 2.98 -13.22 3.88
C GLY A 85 3.60 -13.80 2.62
N THR A 86 3.25 -13.27 1.44
CA THR A 86 3.70 -13.81 0.15
C THR A 86 4.69 -12.86 -0.54
N PRO A 87 5.91 -13.32 -0.86
CA PRO A 87 6.82 -12.52 -1.65
C PRO A 87 6.23 -12.37 -3.06
N LEU A 88 6.02 -11.12 -3.51
CA LEU A 88 5.69 -10.70 -4.88
C LEU A 88 5.79 -11.82 -5.93
N GLU A 89 4.67 -12.49 -6.18
CA GLU A 89 4.67 -13.86 -6.71
C GLU A 89 4.73 -13.95 -8.24
N ASN A 90 4.29 -12.91 -8.98
CA ASN A 90 3.92 -13.14 -10.40
C ASN A 90 4.79 -12.40 -11.42
N HIS A 91 5.06 -11.11 -11.24
CA HIS A 91 5.88 -10.32 -12.17
C HIS A 91 6.27 -8.96 -11.57
N LEU A 92 7.31 -8.31 -12.12
CA LEU A 92 7.84 -7.02 -11.65
C LEU A 92 6.81 -5.87 -11.69
N GLY A 93 5.72 -6.02 -12.46
CA GLY A 93 4.60 -5.09 -12.39
C GLY A 93 3.92 -5.01 -11.01
N GLU A 94 3.87 -6.12 -10.26
CA GLU A 94 3.32 -6.14 -8.89
C GLU A 94 4.25 -5.41 -7.93
N LEU A 95 5.57 -5.62 -8.08
CA LEU A 95 6.61 -4.91 -7.32
C LEU A 95 6.45 -3.40 -7.53
N TRP A 96 6.35 -2.99 -8.80
CA TRP A 96 6.14 -1.59 -9.12
C TRP A 96 4.85 -1.05 -8.53
N SER A 97 3.73 -1.78 -8.60
CA SER A 97 2.45 -1.32 -8.04
C SER A 97 2.54 -1.05 -6.53
N LEU A 98 3.21 -1.92 -5.77
CA LEU A 98 3.41 -1.70 -4.34
C LEU A 98 4.33 -0.51 -4.07
N PHE A 99 5.47 -0.42 -4.76
CA PHE A 99 6.39 0.70 -4.58
C PHE A 99 5.79 2.05 -5.01
N ASP A 100 4.99 2.07 -6.07
CA ASP A 100 4.26 3.27 -6.49
C ASP A 100 3.22 3.71 -5.45
N LEU A 101 2.62 2.77 -4.72
CA LEU A 101 1.72 3.10 -3.62
C LEU A 101 2.47 3.56 -2.37
N LEU A 102 3.56 2.89 -2.00
CA LEU A 102 4.33 3.15 -0.76
C LEU A 102 5.24 4.37 -0.88
N MET A 103 5.85 4.55 -2.04
CA MET A 103 6.85 5.58 -2.35
C MET A 103 6.65 6.09 -3.79
N PRO A 104 5.60 6.90 -4.02
CA PRO A 104 5.28 7.42 -5.35
C PRO A 104 6.50 8.04 -6.05
N GLY A 105 6.76 7.61 -7.29
CA GLY A 105 7.87 8.12 -8.10
C GLY A 105 9.24 7.45 -7.87
N TYR A 106 9.44 6.65 -6.83
CA TYR A 106 10.76 6.04 -6.52
C TYR A 106 11.33 5.16 -7.64
N LEU A 107 10.45 4.42 -8.32
CA LEU A 107 10.77 3.56 -9.46
C LEU A 107 10.34 4.17 -10.81
N GLY A 108 9.93 5.45 -10.81
CA GLY A 108 9.34 6.12 -11.96
C GLY A 108 7.90 5.67 -12.25
N ASP A 109 7.30 6.25 -13.29
CA ASP A 109 5.98 5.85 -13.76
C ASP A 109 5.96 4.44 -14.37
N SER A 110 4.76 3.89 -14.60
CA SER A 110 4.58 2.53 -15.11
C SER A 110 5.24 2.27 -16.47
N ARG A 111 5.25 3.26 -17.38
CA ARG A 111 5.83 3.11 -18.72
C ARG A 111 7.35 3.09 -18.63
N ASN A 112 7.91 4.02 -17.87
CA ASN A 112 9.34 4.07 -17.62
C ASN A 112 9.80 2.82 -16.87
N PHE A 113 9.05 2.35 -15.87
CA PHE A 113 9.37 1.11 -15.18
C PHE A 113 9.34 -0.10 -16.13
N ALA A 114 8.32 -0.18 -16.97
CA ALA A 114 8.19 -1.27 -17.94
C ALA A 114 9.35 -1.30 -18.94
N ARG A 115 9.75 -0.13 -19.46
CA ARG A 115 10.84 0.02 -20.44
C ARG A 115 12.20 -0.30 -19.84
N HIS A 116 12.48 0.21 -18.64
CA HIS A 116 13.82 0.17 -18.06
C HIS A 116 14.05 -1.04 -17.15
N TRP A 117 13.01 -1.64 -16.58
CA TRP A 117 13.16 -2.74 -15.63
C TRP A 117 12.44 -4.00 -16.11
N ARG A 118 11.12 -3.91 -16.31
CA ARG A 118 10.30 -5.09 -16.60
C ARG A 118 10.72 -5.82 -17.87
N LYS A 119 10.71 -5.14 -19.02
CA LYS A 119 11.03 -5.75 -20.32
C LYS A 119 12.48 -6.30 -20.36
N PRO A 120 13.52 -5.57 -19.93
CA PRO A 120 14.87 -6.12 -19.86
C PRO A 120 14.97 -7.37 -18.98
N ILE A 121 14.34 -7.39 -17.81
CA ILE A 121 14.48 -8.51 -16.86
C ILE A 121 13.63 -9.71 -17.27
N GLU A 122 12.35 -9.50 -17.59
CA GLU A 122 11.41 -10.61 -17.83
C GLU A 122 11.53 -11.18 -19.25
N VAL A 123 11.77 -10.33 -20.25
CA VAL A 123 11.83 -10.75 -21.66
C VAL A 123 13.27 -10.99 -22.09
N ASN A 124 14.16 -10.02 -21.89
CA ASN A 124 15.56 -10.13 -22.36
C ASN A 124 16.44 -10.93 -21.39
N ARG A 125 15.89 -11.35 -20.24
CA ARG A 125 16.60 -12.12 -19.19
C ARG A 125 17.87 -11.42 -18.68
N ASP A 126 17.83 -10.10 -18.58
CA ASP A 126 18.95 -9.27 -18.11
C ASP A 126 19.19 -9.45 -16.59
N GLY A 127 20.04 -10.41 -16.24
CA GLY A 127 20.45 -10.70 -14.87
C GLY A 127 21.14 -9.53 -14.14
N PRO A 128 22.09 -8.81 -14.76
CA PRO A 128 22.67 -7.58 -14.18
C PRO A 128 21.61 -6.55 -13.79
N ARG A 129 20.61 -6.31 -14.67
CA ARG A 129 19.51 -5.38 -14.38
C ARG A 129 18.63 -5.85 -13.23
N ALA A 130 18.37 -7.15 -13.15
CA ALA A 130 17.63 -7.75 -12.04
C ALA A 130 18.34 -7.54 -10.70
N ARG A 131 19.66 -7.75 -10.64
CA ARG A 131 20.47 -7.51 -9.44
C ARG A 131 20.47 -6.03 -9.04
N LEU A 132 20.55 -5.13 -10.01
CA LEU A 132 20.48 -3.69 -9.75
C LEU A 132 19.12 -3.28 -9.15
N LEU A 133 18.02 -3.79 -9.71
CA LEU A 133 16.69 -3.53 -9.16
C LEU A 133 16.55 -4.09 -7.74
N ALA A 134 17.01 -5.33 -7.53
CA ALA A 134 16.99 -5.98 -6.22
C ALA A 134 17.77 -5.16 -5.18
N ALA A 135 18.99 -4.71 -5.50
CA ALA A 135 19.78 -3.84 -4.63
C ALA A 135 19.07 -2.52 -4.31
N ARG A 136 18.36 -1.94 -5.28
CA ARG A 136 17.60 -0.69 -5.13
C ARG A 136 16.38 -0.83 -4.21
N VAL A 137 15.71 -1.98 -4.21
CA VAL A 137 14.49 -2.20 -3.38
C VAL A 137 14.80 -2.81 -2.02
N ARG A 138 15.92 -3.51 -1.87
CA ARG A 138 16.31 -4.24 -0.66
C ARG A 138 16.25 -3.41 0.63
N PRO A 139 16.66 -2.12 0.69
CA PRO A 139 16.60 -1.34 1.93
C PRO A 139 15.17 -1.15 2.47
N PHE A 140 14.15 -1.32 1.63
CA PHE A 140 12.73 -1.13 2.00
C PHE A 140 12.00 -2.44 2.28
N ILE A 141 12.71 -3.57 2.22
CA ILE A 141 12.13 -4.90 2.41
C ILE A 141 12.78 -5.54 3.63
N LEU A 142 11.98 -5.78 4.65
CA LEU A 142 12.37 -6.59 5.80
C LEU A 142 11.81 -8.00 5.63
N ARG A 143 12.70 -8.98 5.45
CA ARG A 143 12.37 -10.41 5.46
C ARG A 143 13.26 -11.08 6.49
N ARG A 144 12.65 -11.73 7.47
CA ARG A 144 13.32 -12.48 8.55
C ARG A 144 13.15 -13.97 8.32
#